data_AF-A0A349PMK7-F1
#
_entry.id   AF-A0A349PMK7-F1
#
_cell.length_a   1.000
_cell.length_b   1.000
_cell.length_c   1.000
_cell.angle_alpha   90.00
_cell.angle_beta   90.00
_cell.angle_gamma   90.00
#
_symmetry.space_group_name_H-M   'P 1'
#
loop_
_entity.id
_entity.type
_entity.pdbx_description
1 polymer ?
#
loop_
_entity_poly.entity_id
_entity_poly.type
_entity_poly.pdbx_seq_one_letter_code
_entity_poly.pdbx_strand_id
1 'polypeptide(L)'
;GGPENIVFDELQDWTKHSLRGVKYYSGMASYKKTIRLEKLGNNPYYIDLGVVNDIARVKINSKDLGVIWCAPWRIDISSALKQGDNTLEIQVANRWINRLLGDLQAPDANVRKVKFENGMLGGQEFTTGRYTFTTRQAMGSFKFAEPLSSGLLGPVRIMKAAYFKTK
;
A
#
# COMPACT_ATOMS: atom_id res chain seq x y z
N GLY A 1 9.74 6.04 -6.86
CA GLY A 1 9.41 6.94 -5.73
C GLY A 1 9.76 6.26 -4.42
N GLY A 2 9.10 5.16 -4.10
CA GLY A 2 9.51 4.28 -2.99
C GLY A 2 10.66 3.33 -3.36
N PRO A 3 11.32 2.72 -2.37
CA PRO A 3 12.30 1.65 -2.59
C PRO A 3 11.62 0.41 -3.19
N GLU A 4 12.40 -0.46 -3.84
CA GLU A 4 11.89 -1.72 -4.39
C GLU A 4 11.41 -2.67 -3.29
N ASN A 5 12.17 -2.78 -2.19
CA ASN A 5 11.83 -3.56 -1.01
C ASN A 5 12.21 -2.80 0.26
N ILE A 6 11.44 -2.99 1.33
CA ILE A 6 11.73 -2.47 2.66
C ILE A 6 11.13 -3.42 3.70
N VAL A 7 11.82 -3.56 4.84
CA VAL A 7 11.31 -4.31 5.99
C VAL A 7 10.72 -3.31 6.98
N PHE A 8 9.51 -3.58 7.43
CA PHE A 8 8.85 -2.86 8.53
C PHE A 8 8.87 -3.76 9.76
N ASP A 9 9.48 -3.30 10.85
CA ASP A 9 9.46 -4.03 12.13
C ASP A 9 8.04 -4.05 12.73
N GLU A 10 7.29 -2.97 12.50
CA GLU A 10 5.90 -2.82 12.91
C GLU A 10 5.05 -2.19 11.81
N LEU A 11 3.76 -2.50 11.84
CA LEU A 11 2.77 -1.82 11.00
C LEU A 11 2.68 -0.36 11.41
N GLN A 12 2.81 0.54 10.43
CA GLN A 12 2.80 1.98 10.66
C GLN A 12 2.24 2.72 9.45
N ASP A 13 1.81 3.95 9.68
CA ASP A 13 1.43 4.88 8.62
C ASP A 13 2.67 5.27 7.79
N TRP A 14 2.61 5.05 6.48
CA TRP A 14 3.71 5.35 5.56
C TRP A 14 4.20 6.79 5.68
N THR A 15 3.28 7.73 5.95
CA THR A 15 3.57 9.16 6.03
C THR A 15 4.48 9.55 7.21
N LYS A 16 4.60 8.67 8.21
CA LYS A 16 5.46 8.85 9.39
C LYS A 16 6.87 8.28 9.20
N HIS A 17 7.09 7.54 8.10
CA HIS A 17 8.38 6.92 7.84
C HIS A 17 9.46 7.97 7.55
N SER A 18 10.69 7.73 8.03
CA SER A 18 11.84 8.65 7.86
C SER A 18 12.28 8.76 6.40
N LEU A 19 12.28 7.64 5.66
CA LEU A 19 12.56 7.64 4.22
C LEU A 19 11.48 8.39 3.43
N ARG A 20 11.88 9.46 2.75
CA ARG A 20 11.01 10.29 1.91
C ARG A 20 10.26 9.49 0.84
N GLY A 21 10.91 8.49 0.26
CA GLY A 21 10.31 7.62 -0.76
C GLY A 21 9.11 6.83 -0.26
N VAL A 22 9.10 6.49 1.04
CA VAL A 22 7.97 5.84 1.73
C VAL A 22 6.95 6.89 2.19
N LYS A 23 7.42 7.98 2.81
CA LYS A 23 6.57 9.09 3.28
C LYS A 23 5.64 9.65 2.22
N TYR A 24 6.16 9.85 1.01
CA TYR A 24 5.42 10.37 -0.13
C TYR A 24 5.10 9.27 -1.15
N TYR A 25 5.00 8.01 -0.72
CA TYR A 25 4.64 6.93 -1.61
C TYR A 25 3.17 7.02 -2.02
N SER A 26 2.91 6.85 -3.31
CA SER A 26 1.59 6.52 -3.83
C SER A 26 1.70 5.35 -4.78
N GLY A 27 0.86 4.34 -4.59
CA GLY A 27 0.90 3.09 -5.34
C GLY A 27 0.43 1.92 -4.50
N MET A 28 0.92 0.73 -4.84
CA MET A 28 0.57 -0.52 -4.17
C MET A 28 1.80 -1.13 -3.48
N ALA A 29 1.71 -1.34 -2.17
CA ALA A 29 2.72 -2.04 -1.39
C ALA A 29 2.22 -3.43 -0.98
N SER A 30 3.09 -4.43 -1.07
CA SER A 30 2.77 -5.82 -0.72
C SER A 30 3.44 -6.21 0.58
N TYR A 31 2.64 -6.52 1.59
CA TYR A 31 3.07 -7.07 2.87
C TYR A 31 3.02 -8.58 2.81
N LYS A 32 4.10 -9.26 3.21
CA LYS A 32 4.17 -10.72 3.24
C LYS A 32 4.56 -11.20 4.63
N LYS A 33 3.85 -12.20 5.14
CA LYS A 33 4.17 -12.84 6.42
C LYS A 33 3.78 -14.31 6.38
N THR A 34 4.61 -15.17 6.96
CA THR A 34 4.23 -16.56 7.25
C THR A 34 3.58 -16.62 8.62
N ILE A 35 2.41 -17.26 8.69
CA ILE A 35 1.68 -17.52 9.93
C ILE A 35 1.58 -19.02 10.14
N ARG A 36 1.86 -19.49 11.36
CA ARG A 36 1.78 -20.91 11.72
C ARG A 36 0.55 -21.18 12.56
N LEU A 37 -0.27 -22.12 12.12
CA LEU A 37 -1.48 -22.58 12.81
C LEU A 37 -1.27 -23.99 13.34
N GLU A 38 -1.07 -24.12 14.65
CA GLU A 38 -0.88 -25.43 15.31
C GLU A 38 -2.12 -26.33 15.18
N LYS A 39 -3.32 -25.73 15.26
CA LYS A 39 -4.60 -26.42 15.08
C LYS A 39 -5.53 -25.58 14.23
N LEU A 40 -6.15 -26.21 13.23
CA LEU A 40 -7.23 -25.64 12.44
C LEU A 40 -8.52 -26.40 12.76
N GLY A 41 -9.49 -25.72 13.37
CA GLY A 41 -10.80 -26.30 13.67
C GLY A 41 -11.76 -26.09 12.51
N ASN A 42 -12.92 -26.75 12.54
CA ASN A 42 -13.98 -26.56 11.55
C ASN A 42 -14.86 -25.34 11.85
N ASN A 43 -14.23 -24.18 12.09
CA ASN A 43 -14.91 -22.92 12.37
C ASN A 43 -14.77 -21.98 11.15
N PRO A 44 -15.69 -21.02 10.96
CA PRO A 44 -15.43 -19.92 10.05
C PRO A 44 -14.31 -19.03 10.61
N TYR A 45 -13.40 -18.61 9.74
CA TYR A 45 -12.29 -17.72 10.06
C TYR A 45 -12.34 -16.48 9.17
N TYR A 46 -12.10 -15.33 9.79
CA TYR A 46 -11.94 -14.05 9.10
C TYR A 46 -10.58 -13.47 9.42
N ILE A 47 -9.98 -12.76 8.48
CA ILE A 47 -8.91 -11.82 8.80
C ILE A 47 -9.53 -10.42 8.94
N ASP A 48 -9.18 -9.74 10.02
CA ASP A 48 -9.49 -8.33 10.27
C ASP A 48 -8.21 -7.53 10.07
N LEU A 49 -8.22 -6.57 9.14
CA LEU A 49 -7.05 -5.77 8.82
C LEU A 49 -6.86 -4.57 9.77
N GLY A 50 -7.81 -4.30 10.66
CA GLY A 50 -7.81 -3.12 11.50
C GLY A 50 -7.98 -1.86 10.65
N VAL A 51 -6.98 -0.97 10.69
CA VAL A 51 -6.96 0.26 9.90
C VAL A 51 -6.14 0.08 8.63
N VAL A 52 -6.77 0.37 7.49
CA VAL A 52 -6.18 0.35 6.15
C VAL A 52 -6.47 1.67 5.47
N ASN A 53 -5.47 2.25 4.80
CA ASN A 53 -5.62 3.44 3.97
C ASN A 53 -5.02 3.17 2.57
N ASP A 54 -5.79 2.96 1.50
CA ASP A 54 -7.26 3.10 1.41
C ASP A 54 -7.96 1.77 1.05
N ILE A 55 -7.32 0.85 0.32
CA ILE A 55 -7.91 -0.45 -0.04
C ILE A 55 -6.88 -1.57 0.09
N ALA A 56 -7.33 -2.79 0.35
CA ALA A 56 -6.46 -3.96 0.51
C ALA A 56 -6.96 -5.18 -0.25
N ARG A 57 -6.06 -5.86 -0.96
CA ARG A 57 -6.28 -7.22 -1.50
C ARG A 57 -5.61 -8.23 -0.58
N VAL A 58 -6.31 -9.32 -0.26
CA VAL A 58 -5.79 -10.37 0.63
C VAL A 58 -5.60 -11.67 -0.16
N LYS A 59 -4.43 -12.29 0.01
CA LYS A 59 -4.16 -13.63 -0.48
C LYS A 59 -3.63 -14.50 0.65
N ILE A 60 -4.08 -15.75 0.71
CA ILE A 60 -3.52 -16.78 1.60
C ILE A 60 -3.11 -17.98 0.76
N ASN A 61 -1.88 -18.49 0.96
CA ASN A 61 -1.35 -19.63 0.21
C ASN A 61 -1.49 -19.45 -1.31
N SER A 62 -1.19 -18.23 -1.80
CA SER A 62 -1.36 -17.80 -3.20
C SER A 62 -2.81 -17.75 -3.72
N LYS A 63 -3.82 -18.11 -2.93
CA LYS A 63 -5.23 -17.98 -3.27
C LYS A 63 -5.70 -16.55 -3.02
N ASP A 64 -6.19 -15.88 -4.06
CA ASP A 64 -6.80 -14.55 -3.95
C ASP A 64 -8.20 -14.65 -3.33
N LEU A 65 -8.41 -13.92 -2.23
CA LEU A 65 -9.67 -13.92 -1.49
C LEU A 65 -10.53 -12.72 -1.83
N GLY A 66 -9.97 -11.71 -2.51
CA GLY A 66 -10.67 -10.51 -2.93
C GLY A 66 -10.09 -9.21 -2.38
N VAL A 67 -10.82 -8.13 -2.65
CA VAL A 67 -10.46 -6.76 -2.29
C VAL A 67 -11.45 -6.21 -1.27
N ILE A 68 -10.90 -5.67 -0.19
CA ILE A 68 -11.61 -4.95 0.87
C ILE A 68 -11.41 -3.46 0.61
N TRP A 69 -12.51 -2.73 0.42
CA TRP A 69 -12.49 -1.30 0.05
C TRP A 69 -13.28 -0.41 1.01
N CYS A 70 -13.97 -1.00 1.98
CA CYS A 70 -14.72 -0.29 3.00
C CYS A 70 -14.84 -1.12 4.28
N ALA A 71 -15.27 -0.48 5.36
CA ALA A 71 -15.50 -1.13 6.64
C ALA A 71 -16.75 -2.04 6.61
N PRO A 72 -16.78 -3.13 7.41
CA PRO A 72 -15.68 -3.63 8.23
C PRO A 72 -14.54 -4.21 7.37
N TRP A 73 -13.29 -3.92 7.75
CA TRP A 73 -12.10 -4.31 6.97
C TRP A 73 -11.76 -5.80 7.11
N ARG A 74 -12.70 -6.68 6.73
CA ARG A 74 -12.67 -8.11 6.98
C ARG A 74 -12.96 -8.92 5.74
N ILE A 75 -12.35 -10.10 5.65
CA ILE A 75 -12.63 -11.07 4.60
C ILE A 75 -12.56 -12.51 5.12
N ASP A 76 -13.41 -13.39 4.59
CA ASP A 76 -13.42 -14.81 4.94
C ASP A 76 -12.17 -15.49 4.41
N ILE A 77 -11.46 -16.20 5.29
CA ILE A 77 -10.22 -16.92 4.95
C ILE A 77 -10.33 -18.44 5.16
N SER A 78 -11.51 -18.92 5.55
CA SER A 78 -11.76 -20.30 5.98
C SER A 78 -11.32 -21.32 4.92
N SER A 79 -11.62 -21.03 3.66
CA SER A 79 -11.34 -21.92 2.53
C SER A 79 -9.87 -21.90 2.04
N ALA A 80 -9.00 -21.10 2.66
CA ALA A 80 -7.61 -20.94 2.25
C ALA A 80 -6.61 -21.35 3.34
N LEU A 81 -7.05 -21.46 4.59
CA LEU A 81 -6.21 -21.88 5.70
C LEU A 81 -5.92 -23.38 5.67
N LYS A 82 -4.72 -23.74 6.09
CA LYS A 82 -4.31 -25.12 6.40
C LYS A 82 -3.62 -25.16 7.77
N GLN A 83 -3.55 -26.35 8.36
CA GLN A 83 -2.71 -26.58 9.54
C GLN A 83 -1.23 -26.41 9.16
N GLY A 84 -0.42 -25.89 10.08
CA GLY A 84 0.98 -25.54 9.84
C GLY A 84 1.13 -24.15 9.23
N ASP A 85 2.12 -24.00 8.35
CA ASP A 85 2.52 -22.70 7.80
C ASP A 85 1.59 -22.24 6.67
N ASN A 86 1.13 -20.99 6.75
CA ASN A 86 0.36 -20.33 5.71
C ASN A 86 1.06 -19.04 5.30
N THR A 87 1.16 -18.78 4.00
CA THR A 87 1.68 -17.50 3.50
C THR A 87 0.55 -16.50 3.39
N LEU A 88 0.65 -15.39 4.11
CA LEU A 88 -0.27 -14.26 4.02
C LEU A 88 0.38 -13.16 3.18
N GLU A 89 -0.32 -12.73 2.14
CA GLU A 89 0.02 -11.54 1.36
C GLU A 89 -1.13 -10.53 1.43
N ILE A 90 -0.83 -9.31 1.83
CA ILE A 90 -1.78 -8.19 1.85
C ILE A 90 -1.21 -7.09 0.95
N GLN A 91 -1.90 -6.79 -0.14
CA GLN A 91 -1.52 -5.70 -1.04
C GLN A 91 -2.37 -4.48 -0.71
N VAL A 92 -1.74 -3.39 -0.26
CA VAL A 92 -2.45 -2.14 0.06
C VAL A 92 -2.17 -1.10 -0.99
N ALA A 93 -3.21 -0.45 -1.50
CA ALA A 93 -3.11 0.68 -2.41
C ALA A 93 -3.69 1.94 -1.77
N ASN A 94 -3.01 3.07 -1.96
CA ASN A 94 -3.44 4.40 -1.52
C ASN A 94 -3.67 5.35 -2.71
N ARG A 95 -4.04 6.59 -2.40
CA ARG A 95 -4.26 7.66 -3.38
C ARG A 95 -2.96 8.33 -3.84
N TRP A 96 -3.00 8.91 -5.03
CA TRP A 96 -1.91 9.68 -5.64
C TRP A 96 -1.50 10.97 -4.91
N ILE A 97 -2.30 11.43 -3.96
CA ILE A 97 -2.12 12.71 -3.26
C ILE A 97 -0.74 12.82 -2.61
N ASN A 98 -0.24 11.76 -1.98
CA ASN A 98 1.05 11.78 -1.29
C ASN A 98 2.21 11.94 -2.26
N ARG A 99 2.19 11.24 -3.40
CA ARG A 99 3.25 11.39 -4.41
C ARG A 99 3.18 12.73 -5.11
N LEU A 100 1.99 13.25 -5.39
CA LEU A 100 1.81 14.60 -5.94
C LEU A 100 2.36 15.68 -5.01
N LEU A 101 2.15 15.55 -3.69
CA LEU A 101 2.77 16.41 -2.67
C LEU A 101 4.29 16.28 -2.63
N GLY A 102 4.79 15.04 -2.68
CA GLY A 102 6.22 14.77 -2.68
C GLY A 102 6.92 15.42 -3.86
N ASP A 103 6.30 15.36 -5.04
CA ASP A 103 6.83 15.93 -6.28
C ASP A 103 6.88 17.48 -6.30
N LEU A 104 6.20 18.14 -5.36
CA LEU A 104 6.33 19.58 -5.14
C LEU A 104 7.53 19.94 -4.24
N GLN A 105 8.11 18.97 -3.54
CA GLN A 105 9.24 19.21 -2.64
C GLN A 105 10.52 19.36 -3.47
N ALA A 106 11.40 20.27 -3.05
CA ALA A 106 12.65 20.56 -3.76
C ALA A 106 13.48 19.32 -4.13
N PRO A 107 13.62 18.28 -3.26
CA PRO A 107 14.38 17.09 -3.63
C PRO A 107 13.79 16.26 -4.78
N ASP A 108 12.48 16.35 -5.01
CA ASP A 108 11.76 15.51 -5.98
C ASP A 108 11.30 16.29 -7.22
N ALA A 109 11.56 17.60 -7.29
CA ALA A 109 11.02 18.50 -8.31
C ALA A 109 11.68 18.39 -9.69
N ASN A 110 12.89 17.79 -9.78
CA ASN A 110 13.69 17.66 -11.02
C ASN A 110 14.41 16.31 -11.12
N VAL A 111 13.68 15.21 -10.93
CA VAL A 111 14.26 13.86 -10.76
C VAL A 111 14.46 13.07 -12.05
N ARG A 112 13.95 13.53 -13.20
CA ARG A 112 14.13 12.85 -14.48
C ARG A 112 15.28 13.49 -15.26
N LYS A 113 16.10 12.64 -15.87
CA LYS A 113 17.05 13.07 -16.91
C LYS A 113 16.41 12.84 -18.27
N VAL A 114 16.36 13.89 -19.08
CA VAL A 114 15.92 13.80 -20.47
C VAL A 114 17.08 14.12 -21.40
N LYS A 115 17.21 13.33 -22.47
CA LYS A 115 18.20 13.50 -23.53
C LYS A 115 17.52 13.24 -24.86
N PHE A 116 17.70 14.17 -25.80
CA PHE A 116 17.18 14.03 -27.16
C PHE A 116 18.38 13.98 -28.10
N GLU A 117 18.59 12.82 -28.75
CA GLU A 117 19.79 12.59 -29.57
C GLU A 117 19.83 13.49 -30.81
N ASN A 118 18.67 13.78 -31.43
CA ASN A 118 18.62 14.36 -32.79
C ASN A 118 17.77 15.66 -32.92
N GLY A 119 17.55 16.45 -31.85
CA GLY A 119 16.72 17.67 -31.96
C GLY A 119 16.72 18.59 -30.74
N MET A 120 16.24 19.84 -30.96
CA MET A 120 15.96 21.05 -30.12
C MET A 120 16.92 21.43 -28.96
N LEU A 121 17.63 20.47 -28.39
CA LEU A 121 18.51 20.57 -27.22
C LEU A 121 19.94 20.06 -27.50
N GLY A 122 20.25 19.74 -28.76
CA GLY A 122 21.62 19.46 -29.21
C GLY A 122 22.31 18.28 -28.51
N GLY A 123 21.58 17.23 -28.12
CA GLY A 123 22.15 16.07 -27.43
C GLY A 123 22.50 16.31 -25.95
N GLN A 124 22.23 17.50 -25.40
CA GLN A 124 22.48 17.81 -23.99
C GLN A 124 21.45 17.12 -23.06
N GLU A 125 21.92 16.74 -21.87
CA GLU A 125 21.07 16.19 -20.81
C GLU A 125 20.52 17.32 -19.93
N PHE A 126 19.22 17.24 -19.62
CA PHE A 126 18.57 18.15 -18.68
C PHE A 126 17.93 17.39 -17.54
N THR A 127 18.14 17.85 -16.30
CA THR A 127 17.39 17.40 -15.13
C THR A 127 16.09 18.19 -15.05
N THR A 128 14.98 17.49 -15.15
CA THR A 128 13.64 18.08 -15.16
C THR A 128 12.63 17.06 -14.65
N GLY A 129 11.37 17.46 -14.55
CA GLY A 129 10.27 16.53 -14.32
C GLY A 129 10.19 15.96 -12.90
N ARG A 130 9.05 15.31 -12.67
CA ARG A 130 8.60 14.78 -11.38
C ARG A 130 8.40 13.27 -11.49
N TYR A 131 8.12 12.56 -10.40
CA TYR A 131 7.77 11.14 -10.52
C TYR A 131 6.42 10.95 -11.25
N THR A 132 5.44 11.78 -10.95
CA THR A 132 4.11 11.77 -11.59
C THR A 132 4.08 12.53 -12.91
N PHE A 133 3.10 12.18 -13.76
CA PHE A 133 2.72 12.97 -14.92
C PHE A 133 1.32 13.54 -14.67
N THR A 134 1.22 14.87 -14.55
CA THR A 134 -0.03 15.58 -14.25
C THR A 134 0.00 16.95 -14.91
N THR A 135 -1.17 17.46 -15.29
CA THR A 135 -1.26 18.75 -15.98
C THR A 135 -1.02 19.90 -15.02
N ARG A 136 -0.50 21.02 -15.54
CA ARG A 136 -0.29 22.25 -14.74
C ARG A 136 -1.58 22.74 -14.08
N GLN A 137 -2.71 22.64 -14.79
CA GLN A 137 -4.01 23.03 -14.27
C GLN A 137 -4.43 22.17 -13.07
N ALA A 138 -4.30 20.84 -13.16
CA ALA A 138 -4.61 19.94 -12.06
C ALA A 138 -3.73 20.24 -10.83
N MET A 139 -2.45 20.53 -11.04
CA MET A 139 -1.55 20.94 -9.96
C MET A 139 -1.86 22.34 -9.39
N GLY A 140 -2.38 23.26 -10.19
CA GLY A 140 -2.81 24.59 -9.70
C GLY A 140 -4.02 24.51 -8.77
N SER A 141 -4.90 23.53 -8.99
CA SER A 141 -6.06 23.24 -8.14
C SER A 141 -5.74 22.30 -6.96
N PHE A 142 -4.52 21.79 -6.86
CA PHE A 142 -4.11 20.89 -5.78
C PHE A 142 -3.89 21.68 -4.48
N LYS A 143 -4.74 21.44 -3.47
CA LYS A 143 -4.77 22.23 -2.21
C LYS A 143 -4.31 21.46 -0.96
N PHE A 144 -3.85 20.22 -1.11
CA PHE A 144 -3.33 19.47 0.02
C PHE A 144 -2.04 20.12 0.52
N ALA A 145 -1.92 20.27 1.84
CA ALA A 145 -0.71 20.78 2.49
C ALA A 145 0.11 19.65 3.13
N GLU A 146 -0.55 18.56 3.53
CA GLU A 146 0.05 17.44 4.23
C GLU A 146 -0.29 16.10 3.57
N PRO A 147 0.62 15.10 3.66
CA PRO A 147 0.32 13.75 3.22
C PRO A 147 -0.89 13.17 3.95
N LEU A 148 -1.68 12.39 3.23
CA LEU A 148 -2.80 11.67 3.81
C LEU A 148 -2.33 10.31 4.34
N SER A 149 -2.86 9.92 5.50
CA SER A 149 -2.56 8.62 6.11
C SER A 149 -2.65 7.50 5.08
N SER A 150 -1.68 6.58 5.09
CA SER A 150 -1.56 5.56 4.05
C SER A 150 -0.96 4.26 4.58
N GLY A 151 -1.40 3.14 4.00
CA GLY A 151 -0.83 1.82 4.24
C GLY A 151 -1.66 0.92 5.15
N LEU A 152 -1.04 -0.17 5.58
CA LEU A 152 -1.59 -1.11 6.54
C LEU A 152 -1.16 -0.71 7.95
N LEU A 153 -2.06 -0.09 8.70
CA LEU A 153 -1.80 0.38 10.06
C LEU A 153 -2.15 -0.70 11.10
N GLY A 154 -3.09 -1.60 10.77
CA GLY A 154 -3.45 -2.70 11.65
C GLY A 154 -4.29 -2.25 12.86
N PRO A 155 -4.30 -3.04 13.95
CA PRO A 155 -3.66 -4.35 14.07
C PRO A 155 -4.35 -5.39 13.18
N VAL A 156 -3.56 -6.25 12.52
CA VAL A 156 -4.08 -7.36 11.73
C VAL A 156 -4.31 -8.58 12.62
N ARG A 157 -5.52 -9.15 12.57
CA ARG A 157 -5.93 -10.26 13.45
C ARG A 157 -6.64 -11.35 12.66
N ILE A 158 -6.39 -12.60 13.00
CA ILE A 158 -7.22 -13.73 12.56
C ILE A 158 -8.25 -14.01 13.65
N MET A 159 -9.52 -13.94 13.28
CA MET A 159 -10.65 -14.10 14.17
C MET A 159 -11.40 -15.38 13.82
N LYS A 160 -11.77 -16.15 14.85
CA LYS A 160 -12.80 -17.19 14.72
C LYS A 160 -14.15 -16.50 14.76
N ALA A 161 -15.04 -16.85 13.84
CA ALA A 161 -16.43 -16.41 13.94
C ALA A 161 -17.06 -17.05 15.18
N ALA A 162 -17.61 -16.22 16.06
CA ALA A 162 -18.51 -16.73 17.09
C ALA A 162 -19.86 -16.98 16.44
N TYR A 163 -20.37 -18.21 16.53
CA TYR A 163 -21.78 -18.48 16.23
C TYR A 163 -22.63 -17.70 17.22
N PHE A 164 -23.30 -16.64 16.77
CA PHE A 164 -24.43 -16.11 17.50
C PHE A 164 -25.57 -17.11 17.34
N LYS A 165 -25.87 -17.89 18.39
CA LYS A 165 -27.17 -18.55 18.47
C LYS A 165 -28.22 -17.45 18.61
N THR A 166 -28.88 -17.09 17.51
CA THR A 166 -30.18 -16.45 17.58
C THR A 166 -31.10 -17.36 18.39
N LYS A 167 -31.59 -16.86 19.52
CA LYS A 167 -32.65 -17.50 20.30
C LYS A 167 -33.93 -17.57 19.49
#